data_AF-A0ABD0XWW9-F1
#
_entry.id   AF-A0ABD0XWW9-F1
#
_cell.length_a   1.000
_cell.length_b   1.000
_cell.length_c   1.000
_cell.angle_alpha   90.00
_cell.angle_beta   90.00
_cell.angle_gamma   90.00
#
_symmetry.space_group_name_H-M   'P 1'
#
loop_
_entity.id
_entity.type
_entity.pdbx_description
1 polymer ?
#
loop_
_entity_poly.entity_id
_entity_poly.type
_entity_poly.pdbx_seq_one_letter_code
_entity_poly.pdbx_strand_id
1 'polypeptide(L)'
;MRCVLSGKQAALFYAEHEGKPFYGRLTSFMTSGPIDCYVLAREDAVHKWRALMGPTKSMVAQFSNPESFRGRFGISDTRNATHGSGESSCLIYQNVRLYKRKMG
;
A
#
# COMPACT_ATOMS: atom_id res chain seq x y z
N MET A 1 12.33 -2.53 7.05
CA MET A 1 13.35 -1.56 6.60
C MET A 1 12.65 -0.26 6.24
N ARG A 2 13.10 0.89 6.76
CA ARG A 2 12.57 2.20 6.37
C ARG A 2 13.41 2.79 5.24
N CYS A 3 12.77 3.25 4.17
CA CYS A 3 13.46 3.90 3.05
C CYS A 3 12.61 5.02 2.43
N VAL A 4 13.22 5.82 1.56
CA VAL A 4 12.54 6.83 0.74
C VAL A 4 12.80 6.46 -0.72
N LEU A 5 11.74 6.36 -1.53
CA LEU A 5 11.89 6.08 -2.96
C LEU A 5 12.23 7.36 -3.72
N SER A 6 13.21 7.28 -4.61
CA SER A 6 13.39 8.28 -5.66
C SER A 6 12.29 8.16 -6.73
N GLY A 7 12.10 9.22 -7.53
CA GLY A 7 11.17 9.20 -8.67
C GLY A 7 11.42 8.04 -9.63
N LYS A 8 12.68 7.74 -9.94
CA LYS A 8 13.06 6.61 -10.80
C LYS A 8 12.69 5.27 -10.18
N GLN A 9 12.94 5.08 -8.88
CA GLN A 9 12.58 3.83 -8.19
C GLN A 9 11.07 3.62 -8.12
N ALA A 10 10.29 4.67 -7.82
CA ALA A 10 8.83 4.58 -7.82
C ALA A 10 8.28 4.32 -9.22
N ALA A 11 8.84 4.94 -10.25
CA ALA A 11 8.43 4.72 -11.64
C ALA A 11 8.67 3.26 -12.08
N LEU A 12 9.86 2.71 -11.77
CA LEU A 12 10.19 1.30 -12.04
C LEU A 12 9.27 0.35 -11.27
N PHE A 13 9.00 0.62 -10.00
CA PHE A 13 8.13 -0.21 -9.17
C PHE A 13 6.69 -0.26 -9.68
N TYR A 14 6.20 0.84 -10.27
CA TYR A 14 4.85 0.93 -10.82
C TYR A 14 4.79 0.88 -12.35
N ALA A 15 5.82 0.35 -13.03
CA ALA A 15 5.90 0.37 -14.49
C ALA A 15 4.64 -0.20 -15.19
N GLU A 16 4.02 -1.24 -14.63
CA GLU A 16 2.74 -1.82 -15.12
C GLU A 16 1.55 -0.85 -15.13
N HIS A 17 1.66 0.29 -14.46
CA HIS A 17 0.65 1.32 -14.34
C HIS A 17 0.96 2.56 -15.19
N GLU A 18 2.07 2.57 -15.93
CA GLU A 18 2.44 3.67 -16.81
C GLU A 18 1.31 3.95 -17.82
N GLY A 19 1.06 5.24 -18.10
CA GLY A 19 -0.03 5.68 -18.97
C GLY A 19 -1.43 5.68 -18.32
N LYS A 20 -1.62 5.09 -17.13
CA LYS A 20 -2.92 5.16 -16.43
C LYS A 20 -3.16 6.58 -15.87
N PRO A 21 -4.40 7.10 -15.86
CA PRO A 21 -4.70 8.46 -15.40
C PRO A 21 -4.24 8.79 -13.97
N PHE A 22 -4.11 7.76 -13.11
CA PHE A 22 -3.69 7.91 -11.72
C PHE A 22 -2.18 7.74 -11.50
N TYR A 23 -1.41 7.35 -12.52
CA TYR A 23 0.01 6.98 -12.40
C TYR A 23 0.87 8.11 -11.80
N GLY A 24 0.72 9.33 -12.31
CA GLY A 24 1.48 10.48 -11.82
C GLY A 24 1.18 10.80 -10.34
N ARG A 25 -0.08 10.68 -9.93
CA ARG A 25 -0.48 10.86 -8.52
C ARG A 25 0.08 9.75 -7.63
N LEU A 26 0.07 8.50 -8.10
CA LEU A 26 0.58 7.35 -7.38
C LEU A 26 2.09 7.46 -7.13
N THR A 27 2.88 7.70 -8.18
CA THR A 27 4.34 7.84 -8.07
C THR A 27 4.71 9.05 -7.21
N SER A 28 4.08 10.21 -7.41
CA SER A 28 4.31 11.41 -6.58
C SER A 28 4.02 11.18 -5.10
N PHE A 29 2.97 10.43 -4.79
CA PHE A 29 2.64 10.08 -3.41
C PHE A 29 3.71 9.18 -2.79
N MET A 30 4.15 8.16 -3.53
CA MET A 30 5.12 7.17 -3.06
C MET A 30 6.52 7.74 -2.84
N THR A 31 6.86 8.84 -3.50
CA THR A 31 8.13 9.57 -3.30
C THR A 31 8.03 10.70 -2.29
N SER A 32 6.84 10.99 -1.73
CA SER A 32 6.62 12.15 -0.84
C SER A 32 7.21 12.02 0.57
N GLY A 33 8.18 11.12 0.78
CA GLY A 33 8.75 10.80 2.10
C GLY A 33 8.82 9.30 2.42
N PRO A 34 9.14 8.92 3.67
CA PRO A 34 9.53 7.56 4.00
C PRO A 34 8.39 6.55 3.93
N ILE A 35 8.78 5.30 3.67
CA ILE A 35 7.96 4.10 3.66
C ILE A 35 8.64 3.03 4.51
N ASP A 36 7.86 2.16 5.13
CA ASP A 36 8.35 0.98 5.82
C ASP A 36 8.09 -0.25 4.98
N CYS A 37 9.15 -0.85 4.44
CA CYS A 37 9.16 -2.09 3.65
C CYS A 37 9.43 -3.32 4.50
N TYR A 38 8.67 -4.38 4.26
CA TYR A 38 8.80 -5.66 4.95
C TYR A 38 8.93 -6.80 3.94
N VAL A 39 9.37 -7.96 4.38
CA VAL A 39 9.26 -9.22 3.63
C VAL A 39 8.57 -10.18 4.59
N LEU A 40 7.36 -10.62 4.22
CA LEU A 40 6.54 -11.50 5.07
C LEU A 40 6.65 -12.93 4.55
N ALA A 41 6.92 -13.87 5.45
CA ALA A 41 7.04 -15.30 5.14
C ALA A 41 6.01 -16.10 5.94
N ARG A 42 5.26 -16.94 5.23
CA ARG A 42 4.30 -17.92 5.75
C ARG A 42 3.80 -18.76 4.58
N GLU A 43 3.16 -19.88 4.88
CA GLU A 43 2.29 -20.53 3.91
C GLU A 43 1.13 -19.59 3.55
N ASP A 44 0.80 -19.53 2.26
CA ASP A 44 -0.28 -18.70 1.71
C ASP A 44 -0.12 -17.19 2.03
N ALA A 45 1.13 -16.70 2.04
CA ALA A 45 1.47 -15.35 2.50
C ALA A 45 0.75 -14.24 1.76
N VAL A 46 0.68 -14.34 0.43
CA VAL A 46 0.08 -13.32 -0.43
C VAL A 46 -1.42 -13.20 -0.14
N HIS A 47 -2.15 -14.31 -0.20
CA HIS A 47 -3.59 -14.31 0.02
C HIS A 47 -3.95 -13.80 1.42
N LYS A 48 -3.22 -14.26 2.44
CA LYS A 48 -3.50 -13.85 3.82
C LYS A 48 -3.14 -12.39 4.09
N TRP A 49 -2.06 -11.90 3.49
CA TRP A 49 -1.75 -10.47 3.54
C TRP A 49 -2.85 -9.63 2.88
N ARG A 50 -3.37 -10.07 1.73
CA ARG A 50 -4.48 -9.40 1.05
C ARG A 50 -5.76 -9.38 1.89
N ALA A 51 -6.07 -10.47 2.57
CA ALA A 51 -7.20 -10.53 3.50
C ALA A 51 -7.04 -9.52 4.66
N LEU A 52 -5.83 -9.41 5.24
CA LEU A 52 -5.54 -8.44 6.31
C LEU A 52 -5.59 -6.98 5.83
N MET A 53 -5.14 -6.71 4.59
CA MET A 53 -5.23 -5.38 4.00
C MET A 53 -6.68 -4.94 3.79
N GLY A 54 -7.55 -5.86 3.37
CA GLY A 54 -8.94 -5.56 3.01
C GLY A 54 -9.09 -4.89 1.62
N PRO A 55 -10.30 -4.46 1.25
CA PRO A 55 -10.60 -3.88 -0.05
C PRO A 55 -9.71 -2.68 -0.41
N THR A 56 -9.31 -2.55 -1.67
CA THR A 56 -8.39 -1.48 -2.12
C THR A 56 -8.93 -0.06 -1.88
N LYS A 57 -10.24 0.13 -2.05
CA LYS A 57 -10.91 1.41 -1.80
C LYS A 57 -11.13 1.59 -0.30
N SER A 58 -10.47 2.58 0.29
CA SER A 58 -10.48 2.82 1.74
C SER A 58 -11.91 2.97 2.29
N MET A 59 -12.79 3.69 1.59
CA MET A 59 -14.20 3.84 1.99
C MET A 59 -14.96 2.51 2.04
N VAL A 60 -14.71 1.64 1.06
CA VAL A 60 -15.31 0.29 1.03
C VAL A 60 -14.77 -0.54 2.19
N ALA A 61 -13.45 -0.49 2.42
CA ALA A 61 -12.81 -1.22 3.52
C ALA A 61 -13.32 -0.74 4.89
N GLN A 62 -13.49 0.57 5.08
CA GLN A 62 -14.04 1.15 6.32
C GLN A 62 -15.45 0.62 6.64
N PHE A 63 -16.28 0.40 5.62
CA PHE A 63 -17.63 -0.11 5.81
C PHE A 63 -17.68 -1.64 5.93
N SER A 64 -16.99 -2.36 5.04
CA SER A 64 -17.10 -3.84 4.94
C SER A 64 -16.11 -4.60 5.83
N ASN A 65 -14.94 -4.03 6.10
CA ASN A 65 -13.88 -4.65 6.90
C ASN A 65 -13.20 -3.60 7.79
N PRO A 66 -13.92 -2.97 8.74
CA PRO A 66 -13.41 -1.84 9.53
C PRO A 66 -12.10 -2.16 10.26
N GLU A 67 -11.90 -3.43 10.65
CA GLU A 67 -10.69 -3.91 11.34
C GLU A 67 -9.49 -4.19 10.42
N SER A 68 -9.69 -4.19 9.10
CA SER A 68 -8.60 -4.35 8.13
C SER A 68 -7.65 -3.14 8.17
N PHE A 69 -6.41 -3.30 7.68
CA PHE A 69 -5.47 -2.18 7.65
C PHE A 69 -6.00 -0.99 6.84
N ARG A 70 -6.67 -1.24 5.70
CA ARG A 70 -7.27 -0.18 4.88
C ARG A 70 -8.51 0.43 5.53
N GLY A 71 -9.29 -0.36 6.26
CA GLY A 71 -10.42 0.13 7.06
C GLY A 71 -9.96 1.08 8.17
N ARG A 72 -8.93 0.69 8.92
CA ARG A 72 -8.44 1.46 10.08
C ARG A 72 -7.61 2.68 9.71
N PHE A 73 -6.78 2.59 8.67
CA PHE A 73 -5.74 3.59 8.38
C PHE A 73 -5.84 4.22 6.98
N GLY A 74 -6.71 3.72 6.12
CA GLY A 74 -6.94 4.28 4.79
C GLY A 74 -7.63 5.64 4.83
N ILE A 75 -7.22 6.55 3.94
CA ILE A 75 -7.74 7.93 3.84
C ILE A 75 -8.41 8.15 2.48
N SER A 76 -7.84 7.58 1.42
CA SER A 76 -8.38 7.69 0.06
C SER A 76 -7.96 6.49 -0.79
N ASP A 77 -8.37 6.45 -2.05
CA ASP A 77 -8.02 5.36 -2.97
C ASP A 77 -6.52 5.24 -3.24
N THR A 78 -5.81 6.38 -3.29
CA THR A 78 -4.34 6.41 -3.47
C THR A 78 -3.57 6.37 -2.16
N ARG A 79 -4.23 6.73 -1.04
CA ARG A 79 -3.66 6.73 0.31
C ARG A 79 -4.39 5.71 1.18
N ASN A 80 -4.23 4.44 0.82
CA ASN A 80 -4.88 3.31 1.50
C ASN A 80 -3.97 2.63 2.55
N ALA A 81 -2.91 3.32 2.99
CA ALA A 81 -1.98 2.90 4.03
C ALA A 81 -1.16 1.63 3.78
N THR A 82 -1.53 0.73 2.87
CA THR A 82 -0.81 -0.53 2.62
C THR A 82 -0.82 -0.93 1.14
N HIS A 83 0.34 -1.38 0.69
CA HIS A 83 0.54 -2.07 -0.58
C HIS A 83 0.93 -3.53 -0.31
N GLY A 84 0.73 -4.41 -1.29
CA GLY A 84 1.15 -5.80 -1.21
C GLY A 84 1.12 -6.42 -2.61
N SER A 85 1.86 -7.51 -2.77
CA SER A 85 1.99 -8.20 -4.05
C SER A 85 0.66 -8.62 -4.66
N GLY A 86 0.63 -8.64 -5.99
CA GLY A 86 -0.35 -9.39 -6.76
C GLY A 86 -0.09 -10.91 -6.67
N GLU A 87 -0.94 -11.69 -7.34
CA GLU A 87 -0.93 -13.17 -7.33
C GLU A 87 0.39 -13.79 -7.81
N SER A 88 1.27 -13.02 -8.47
CA SER A 88 2.45 -13.54 -9.19
C SER A 88 3.81 -13.04 -8.71
N SER A 89 3.90 -12.17 -7.69
CA SER A 89 5.20 -11.69 -7.21
C SER A 89 5.42 -12.00 -5.73
N CYS A 90 6.18 -13.07 -5.48
CA CYS A 90 6.78 -13.37 -4.19
C CYS A 90 7.73 -12.22 -3.83
N LEU A 91 7.24 -11.21 -3.10
CA LEU A 91 7.96 -10.18 -2.35
C LEU A 91 6.90 -9.18 -1.86
N ILE A 92 6.31 -9.43 -0.68
CA ILE A 92 5.31 -8.53 -0.10
C ILE A 92 6.01 -7.23 0.34
N TYR A 93 6.20 -6.28 -0.58
CA TYR A 93 6.59 -4.92 -0.21
C TYR A 93 5.38 -4.22 0.41
N GLN A 94 5.23 -4.43 1.71
CA GLN A 94 4.31 -3.64 2.48
C GLN A 94 4.83 -2.20 2.50
N ASN A 95 4.02 -1.23 2.06
CA ASN A 95 4.31 0.19 2.21
C ASN A 95 3.36 0.71 3.29
N VAL A 96 3.75 0.65 4.57
CA VAL A 96 2.92 1.24 5.62
C VAL A 96 3.26 2.71 5.77
N ARG A 97 2.35 3.60 5.34
CA ARG A 97 2.28 4.94 5.90
C ARG A 97 1.21 4.96 6.97
N LEU A 98 1.61 4.64 8.19
CA LEU A 98 0.78 4.86 9.36
C LEU A 98 0.66 6.37 9.55
N TYR A 99 -0.46 6.94 9.12
CA TYR A 99 -0.89 8.22 9.63
C TYR A 99 -1.28 7.98 11.08
N LYS A 100 -0.36 8.29 12.02
CA LYS A 100 -0.76 8.48 13.41
C LYS A 100 -1.78 9.61 13.40
N ARG A 101 -3.07 9.27 13.44
CA ARG A 101 -4.10 10.22 13.85
C ARG A 101 -3.61 10.71 15.22
N LYS A 102 -3.31 12.01 15.36
CA LYS A 102 -3.09 12.60 16.69
C LYS A 102 -4.34 12.24 17.48
N MET A 103 -4.23 11.24 18.34
CA MET A 103 -5.16 11.09 19.45
C MET A 103 -4.84 12.29 20.33
N GLY A 104 -5.86 13.11 20.56
CA GLY A 104 -5.78 14.22 21.51
C GLY A 104 -5.46 13.72 22.90
#